data_AF-A0A2V7U0Y6-F1
#
_entry.id   AF-A0A2V7U0Y6-F1
#
_cell.length_a   1.000
_cell.length_b   1.000
_cell.length_c   1.000
_cell.angle_alpha   90.00
_cell.angle_beta   90.00
_cell.angle_gamma   90.00
#
_symmetry.space_group_name_H-M   'P 1'
#
loop_
_entity.id
_entity.type
_entity.pdbx_description
1 polymer ?
#
loop_
_entity_poly.entity_id
_entity_poly.type
_entity_poly.pdbx_seq_one_letter_code
_entity_poly.pdbx_strand_id
1 'polypeptide(L)' 'MRLELLLQLVLAVILGGAIGLERELKGKPAGLRTNILISIGATLFTVLSMRMAAERGDPGRVAAQI' A
#
# COMPACT_ATOMS: atom_id res chain seq x y z
N MET A 1 -16.08 5.98 0.38
CA MET A 1 -15.67 5.11 -0.74
C MET A 1 -14.56 5.70 -1.64
N ARG A 2 -14.82 6.73 -2.47
CA ARG A 2 -13.75 7.35 -3.32
C ARG A 2 -12.75 8.19 -2.51
N LEU A 3 -13.25 8.96 -1.54
CA LEU A 3 -12.42 9.82 -0.70
C LEU A 3 -11.50 9.01 0.23
N GLU A 4 -11.99 7.91 0.79
CA GLU A 4 -11.20 7.00 1.63
C GLU A 4 -10.04 6.39 0.86
N LEU A 5 -10.28 5.92 -0.37
CA LEU A 5 -9.22 5.39 -1.23
C LEU A 5 -8.14 6.45 -1.53
N LEU A 6 -8.56 7.68 -1.85
CA LEU A 6 -7.64 8.79 -2.07
C LEU A 6 -6.82 9.10 -0.81
N LEU A 7 -7.46 9.11 0.37
CA LEU A 7 -6.76 9.32 1.63
C LEU A 7 -5.76 8.20 1.94
N GLN A 8 -6.14 6.94 1.74
CA GLN A 8 -5.25 5.78 1.89
C GLN A 8 -4.06 5.85 0.94
N LEU A 9 -4.28 6.24 -0.33
CA LEU A 9 -3.21 6.40 -1.30
C LEU A 9 -2.26 7.54 -0.96
N VAL A 10 -2.79 8.69 -0.52
CA VAL A 10 -1.96 9.82 -0.07
C VAL A 10 -1.13 9.42 1.15
N LEU A 11 -1.73 8.75 2.13
CA LEU A 11 -1.01 8.24 3.29
C LEU A 11 0.05 7.21 2.89
N ALA A 12 -0.28 6.28 1.99
CA ALA A 12 0.65 5.28 1.46
C ALA A 12 1.87 5.94 0.78
N VAL A 13 1.65 7.00 0.00
CA VAL A 13 2.74 7.76 -0.64
C VAL A 13 3.58 8.51 0.38
N ILE A 14 2.96 9.16 1.36
CA ILE A 14 3.68 9.92 2.40
C ILE A 14 4.54 8.97 3.25
N LEU A 15 3.96 7.88 3.73
CA LEU A 15 4.65 6.91 4.59
C LEU A 15 5.69 6.10 3.83
N GLY A 16 5.33 5.57 2.66
CA GLY A 16 6.26 4.85 1.78
C GLY A 16 7.37 5.76 1.25
N GLY A 17 7.04 7.04 1.02
CA GLY A 17 7.98 8.08 0.66
C GLY A 17 8.96 8.40 1.79
N ALA A 18 8.48 8.62 3.02
CA ALA A 18 9.33 8.87 4.18
C ALA A 18 10.34 7.72 4.41
N ILE A 19 9.85 6.48 4.38
CA ILE A 19 10.70 5.28 4.50
C ILE A 19 11.69 5.19 3.34
N GLY A 20 11.21 5.44 2.12
CA GLY A 20 12.04 5.41 0.92
C GLY A 20 13.14 6.47 0.92
N LEU A 21 12.84 7.67 1.40
CA LEU A 21 13.78 8.78 1.53
C LEU A 21 14.87 8.43 2.54
N GLU A 22 14.50 7.97 3.74
CA GLU A 22 15.45 7.53 4.75
C GLU A 22 16.36 6.40 4.23
N ARG A 23 15.80 5.49 3.43
CA ARG A 23 16.57 4.38 2.86
C ARG A 23 17.55 4.83 1.78
N GLU A 24 17.12 5.75 0.92
CA GLU A 24 17.95 6.35 -0.11
C GLU A 24 19.11 7.13 0.50
N LEU A 25 18.84 7.93 1.53
CA LEU A 25 19.84 8.67 2.30
C LEU A 25 20.84 7.73 3.01
N LYS A 26 20.38 6.55 3.44
CA LYS A 26 21.23 5.51 4.06
C LYS A 26 21.94 4.62 3.03
N GLY A 27 21.90 4.94 1.74
CA GLY A 27 22.60 4.23 0.68
C GLY A 27 22.08 2.81 0.40
N LYS A 28 20.82 2.52 0.76
CA LYS A 28 20.21 1.21 0.54
C LYS A 28 19.75 1.07 -0.92
N PRO A 29 19.81 -0.14 -1.51
CA PRO A 29 19.50 -0.36 -2.92
C PRO A 29 18.04 -0.09 -3.30
N ALA A 30 17.11 -0.18 -2.35
CA ALA A 30 15.71 0.21 -2.53
C ALA A 30 15.46 1.59 -1.90
N GLY A 31 15.43 2.63 -2.75
CA GLY A 31 15.25 4.04 -2.38
C GLY A 31 13.79 4.52 -2.42
N LEU A 32 13.61 5.81 -2.73
CA LEU A 32 12.33 6.51 -2.65
C LEU A 32 11.28 5.97 -3.63
N ARG A 33 11.64 5.93 -4.92
CA ARG A 33 10.73 5.52 -6.00
C ARG A 33 10.18 4.10 -5.78
N THR A 34 11.03 3.18 -5.32
CA THR A 34 10.66 1.79 -5.08
C THR A 34 9.68 1.64 -3.93
N ASN A 35 9.93 2.29 -2.79
CA ASN A 35 9.03 2.17 -1.63
C ASN A 35 7.66 2.84 -1.87
N ILE A 36 7.63 3.94 -2.62
CA ILE A 36 6.37 4.57 -3.04
C ILE A 36 5.55 3.60 -3.91
N LEU A 37 6.17 2.98 -4.93
CA LEU A 37 5.51 2.01 -5.81
C LEU A 37 4.96 0.79 -5.04
N ILE A 38 5.77 0.21 -4.15
CA ILE A 38 5.36 -0.95 -3.33
C ILE A 38 4.20 -0.56 -2.40
N SER A 39 4.30 0.59 -1.73
CA SER A 39 3.27 1.08 -0.79
C SER A 39 1.92 1.32 -1.48
N ILE A 40 1.93 1.96 -2.64
CA ILE A 40 0.72 2.15 -3.47
C ILE A 40 0.15 0.80 -3.89
N GLY A 41 1.00 -0.10 -4.41
CA GLY A 41 0.58 -1.43 -4.88
C GLY A 41 -0.07 -2.26 -3.79
N ALA A 42 0.54 -2.30 -2.60
CA ALA A 42 -0.01 -2.99 -1.42
C ALA A 42 -1.37 -2.39 -1.00
N THR A 43 -1.49 -1.07 -0.95
CA THR A 43 -2.74 -0.38 -0.59
C THR A 43 -3.87 -0.71 -1.57
N LEU A 44 -3.58 -0.65 -2.88
CA LEU A 44 -4.54 -1.00 -3.92
C LEU A 44 -4.95 -2.47 -3.84
N PHE A 45 -3.98 -3.37 -3.62
CA PHE A 45 -4.23 -4.79 -3.48
C PHE A 45 -5.16 -5.05 -2.29
N THR A 46 -4.86 -4.50 -1.10
CA THR A 46 -5.69 -4.66 0.09
C THR A 46 -7.12 -4.16 -0.14
N VAL A 47 -7.30 -2.98 -0.74
CA VAL A 47 -8.65 -2.45 -0.99
C VAL A 47 -9.40 -3.31 -2.00
N LEU A 48 -8.71 -3.78 -3.06
CA LEU A 48 -9.30 -4.68 -4.04
C LEU A 48 -9.71 -6.01 -3.39
N SER A 49 -8.83 -6.60 -2.58
CA SER A 49 -9.09 -7.81 -1.81
C SER A 49 -10.31 -7.65 -0.90
N MET A 50 -10.43 -6.53 -0.17
CA MET A 50 -11.59 -6.27 0.68
C MET A 50 -12.88 -6.12 -0.13
N ARG A 51 -12.85 -5.45 -1.30
CA ARG A 51 -14.02 -5.34 -2.17
C ARG A 51 -14.44 -6.68 -2.75
N MET A 52 -13.48 -7.45 -3.26
CA MET A 52 -13.74 -8.78 -3.81
C MET A 52 -14.28 -9.72 -2.73
N ALA A 53 -13.76 -9.63 -1.51
CA ALA A 53 -14.24 -10.44 -0.39
C ALA A 53 -15.58 -9.95 0.15
N ALA A 54 -15.90 -8.66 0.08
CA ALA A 54 -17.24 -8.16 0.38
C ALA A 54 -18.29 -8.70 -0.60
N GLU A 55 -17.91 -8.99 -1.85
CA GLU A 55 -18.80 -9.62 -2.85
C GLU A 55 -18.81 -11.16 -2.81
N ARG A 56 -17.78 -11.82 -2.24
CA ARG A 56 -17.62 -13.29 -2.29
C ARG A 56 -17.51 -14.02 -0.94
N GLY A 57 -17.49 -13.30 0.18
CA GLY A 57 -17.35 -13.84 1.54
C GLY A 57 -15.93 -13.75 2.11
N ASP A 58 -15.88 -13.35 3.37
CA ASP A 58 -14.77 -13.28 4.34
C ASP A 58 -13.46 -12.55 3.93
N PRO A 59 -13.38 -11.22 4.15
CA PRO A 59 -12.20 -10.38 3.90
C PRO A 59 -10.92 -10.83 4.61
N GLY A 60 -11.03 -11.56 5.72
CA GLY A 60 -9.89 -12.02 6.49
C GLY A 60 -9.00 -13.03 5.77
N ARG A 61 -9.53 -13.78 4.78
CA ARG A 61 -8.79 -14.88 4.15
C ARG A 61 -7.74 -14.43 3.13
N VAL A 62 -8.02 -13.37 2.37
CA VAL A 62 -7.11 -12.88 1.32
C VAL A 62 -5.97 -12.06 1.93
N ALA A 63 -6.24 -11.32 3.01
CA ALA A 63 -5.21 -10.58 3.75
C ALA A 63 -4.31 -11.49 4.61
N ALA A 64 -4.72 -12.74 4.89
CA ALA A 64 -3.89 -13.71 5.61
C ALA A 64 -2.93 -14.50 4.71
N GLN A 65 -3.01 -14.34 3.38
CA GLN A 65 -2.16 -15.04 2.40
C GLN A 65 -1.02 -14.17 1.81
N ILE A 66 -0.86 -12.95 2.35
CA ILE A 66 0.29 -12.06 2.13
C ILE A 66 1.27 -12.19 3.30
#